data_AF-A0A925HF80-F1
#
_entry.id   AF-A0A925HF80-F1
#
_cell.length_a   1.000
_cell.length_b   1.000
_cell.length_c   1.000
_cell.angle_alpha   90.00
_cell.angle_beta   90.00
_cell.angle_gamma   90.00
#
_symmetry.space_group_name_H-M   'P 1'
#
loop_
_entity.id
_entity.type
_entity.pdbx_description
1 polymer ?
#
loop_
_entity_poly.entity_id
_entity_poly.type
_entity_poly.pdbx_seq_one_letter_code
_entity_poly.pdbx_strand_id
1 'polypeptide(L)'
;MDRWIRRSLERAFWDRIAVANATCPHAAAALIESIKPKTAIPLKRFGPRGDGGYLMPDDLEGIAACISPGVSCECGFDEEIADLGIDVLMADASVTGPPKQHPRFHFFRKFVDITATPNAMTMADLAAKTPAGDLLLQMDIEGAEYRVLAGMSDDLLQRFRIMVIEFHDLDQMFQRFAFDIMKPVFEKLTRHHHVVHAHPNNCAAPVNRSSLSVPPVMEFTFYRKDRVQGPLEQPMSYPHALDASCVQDRPPVALPACWR
;
A
#
# COMPACT_ATOMS: atom_id res chain seq x y z
N MET A 1 19.73 40.98 21.58
CA MET A 1 18.54 41.16 20.72
C MET A 1 17.41 40.37 21.34
N ASP A 2 16.36 41.06 21.78
CA ASP A 2 15.36 40.53 22.72
C ASP A 2 14.51 39.41 22.09
N ARG A 3 14.24 38.33 22.85
CA ARG A 3 13.49 37.15 22.36
C ARG A 3 12.10 37.52 21.85
N TRP A 4 11.53 38.60 22.38
CA TRP A 4 10.24 39.13 21.97
C TRP A 4 10.30 39.77 20.58
N ILE A 5 11.36 40.53 20.27
CA ILE A 5 11.55 41.17 18.96
C ILE A 5 11.75 40.12 17.86
N ARG A 6 12.44 39.02 18.16
CA ARG A 6 12.62 37.91 17.20
C ARG A 6 11.30 37.20 16.88
N ARG A 7 10.44 36.96 17.90
CA ARG A 7 9.09 36.36 17.71
C ARG A 7 8.12 37.28 16.99
N SER A 8 8.21 38.60 17.19
CA SER A 8 7.36 39.57 16.51
C SER A 8 7.75 39.75 15.04
N LEU A 9 9.05 39.70 14.73
CA LEU A 9 9.54 39.69 13.34
C LEU A 9 9.20 38.38 12.62
N GLU A 10 9.25 37.23 13.32
CA GLU A 10 8.82 35.95 12.77
C GLU A 10 7.32 35.93 12.46
N ARG A 11 6.46 36.58 13.26
CA ARG A 11 5.00 36.67 13.02
C ARG A 11 4.60 37.67 11.93
N ALA A 12 5.37 38.73 11.72
CA ALA A 12 5.08 39.73 10.69
C ALA A 12 5.33 39.24 9.25
N PHE A 13 5.98 38.09 9.07
CA PHE A 13 6.22 37.45 7.77
C PHE A 13 5.19 36.35 7.40
N TRP A 14 4.09 36.22 8.16
CA TRP A 14 3.09 35.15 8.01
C TRP A 14 1.87 35.45 7.11
N ASP A 15 1.89 36.52 6.32
CA ASP A 15 0.94 36.67 5.20
C ASP A 15 1.34 35.85 3.95
N ARG A 16 2.23 34.88 4.12
CA ARG A 16 2.49 33.83 3.14
C ARG A 16 2.16 32.50 3.80
N ILE A 17 1.10 31.85 3.32
CA ILE A 17 0.89 30.41 3.49
C ILE A 17 2.26 29.77 3.24
N ALA A 18 2.85 29.15 4.27
CA ALA A 18 4.10 28.43 4.11
C ALA A 18 3.82 27.25 3.17
N VAL A 19 4.16 27.42 1.89
CA VAL A 19 4.21 26.32 0.93
C VAL A 19 5.10 25.28 1.59
N ALA A 20 4.56 24.08 1.82
CA ALA A 20 5.28 23.02 2.52
C ALA A 20 6.68 22.89 1.92
N ASN A 21 7.72 22.92 2.76
CA ASN A 21 9.08 22.74 2.29
C ASN A 21 9.14 21.44 1.47
N ALA A 22 9.80 21.48 0.31
CA ALA A 22 9.90 20.30 -0.52
C ALA A 22 10.93 19.31 0.07
N THR A 23 10.66 18.01 0.00
CA THR A 23 11.60 16.96 0.47
C THR A 23 12.93 17.09 -0.27
N CYS A 24 14.07 16.81 0.38
CA CYS A 24 15.35 16.76 -0.34
C CYS A 24 15.29 15.67 -1.44
N PRO A 25 15.63 15.96 -2.73
CA PRO A 25 15.58 14.94 -3.78
C PRO A 25 16.41 13.69 -3.48
N HIS A 26 17.55 13.83 -2.79
CA HIS A 26 18.36 12.69 -2.34
C HIS A 26 17.64 11.81 -1.31
N ALA A 27 16.84 12.41 -0.42
CA ALA A 27 16.07 11.65 0.57
C ALA A 27 14.93 10.87 -0.09
N ALA A 28 14.22 11.48 -1.06
CA ALA A 28 13.21 10.80 -1.85
C ALA A 28 13.82 9.65 -2.68
N ALA A 29 14.96 9.90 -3.34
CA ALA A 29 15.69 8.88 -4.09
C ALA A 29 16.12 7.71 -3.20
N ALA A 30 16.61 7.98 -1.98
CA ALA A 30 17.00 6.93 -1.04
C ALA A 30 15.81 6.09 -0.56
N LEU A 31 14.64 6.70 -0.35
CA LEU A 31 13.42 5.96 -0.03
C LEU A 31 13.01 5.05 -1.19
N ILE A 32 12.95 5.60 -2.41
CA ILE A 32 12.61 4.83 -3.63
C ILE A 32 13.57 3.64 -3.77
N GLU A 33 14.88 3.86 -3.64
CA GLU A 33 15.89 2.79 -3.71
C GLU A 33 15.64 1.68 -2.67
N SER A 34 15.23 2.04 -1.45
CA SER A 34 14.96 1.05 -0.40
C SER A 34 13.71 0.20 -0.63
N ILE A 35 12.76 0.68 -1.45
CA ILE A 35 11.49 0.00 -1.76
C ILE A 35 11.40 -0.48 -3.20
N LYS A 36 12.53 -0.51 -3.92
CA LYS A 36 12.58 -1.10 -5.26
C LYS A 36 12.19 -2.58 -5.21
N PRO A 37 11.34 -3.03 -6.15
CA PRO A 37 11.02 -4.44 -6.27
C PRO A 37 12.26 -5.28 -6.57
N LYS A 38 12.43 -6.36 -5.80
CA LYS A 38 13.47 -7.38 -6.02
C LYS A 38 12.77 -8.72 -6.16
N THR A 39 13.03 -9.48 -7.21
CA THR A 39 12.38 -10.78 -7.37
C THR A 39 13.29 -11.88 -7.87
N ALA A 40 13.13 -13.05 -7.28
CA ALA A 40 13.47 -14.35 -7.85
C ALA A 40 12.26 -15.30 -7.78
N ILE A 41 11.07 -14.75 -7.54
CA ILE A 41 9.87 -15.48 -7.11
C ILE A 41 8.84 -15.40 -8.25
N PRO A 42 8.34 -16.55 -8.73
CA PRO A 42 7.22 -16.56 -9.67
C PRO A 42 6.00 -15.86 -9.07
N LEU A 43 5.43 -14.91 -9.81
CA LEU A 43 4.21 -14.20 -9.43
C LEU A 43 3.02 -14.70 -10.25
N LYS A 44 1.84 -14.62 -9.65
CA LYS A 44 0.56 -14.93 -10.26
C LYS A 44 -0.41 -13.77 -10.06
N ARG A 45 -1.24 -13.53 -11.07
CA ARG A 45 -2.33 -12.54 -10.98
C ARG A 45 -3.50 -13.16 -10.24
N PHE A 46 -4.04 -12.42 -9.28
CA PHE A 46 -5.31 -12.70 -8.63
C PHE A 46 -6.24 -11.50 -8.82
N GLY A 47 -7.50 -11.78 -9.16
CA GLY A 47 -8.50 -10.79 -9.53
C GLY A 47 -8.48 -10.41 -11.02
N PRO A 48 -9.30 -9.43 -11.42
CA PRO A 48 -9.56 -9.12 -12.82
C PRO A 48 -8.32 -8.64 -13.61
N ARG A 49 -8.47 -8.63 -14.94
CA ARG A 49 -7.54 -7.94 -15.85
C ARG A 49 -7.90 -6.46 -15.93
N GLY A 50 -7.74 -5.76 -14.82
CA GLY A 50 -8.13 -4.37 -14.63
C GLY A 50 -7.88 -3.95 -13.20
N ASP A 51 -8.58 -2.89 -12.79
CA ASP A 51 -8.64 -2.43 -11.40
C ASP A 51 -9.05 -3.56 -10.43
N GLY A 52 -8.45 -3.57 -9.24
CA GLY A 52 -8.68 -4.62 -8.23
C GLY A 52 -8.03 -5.98 -8.52
N GLY A 53 -7.08 -6.07 -9.45
CA GLY A 53 -6.32 -7.29 -9.73
C GLY A 53 -4.82 -7.12 -9.57
N TYR A 54 -4.17 -8.01 -8.82
CA TYR A 54 -2.80 -7.80 -8.33
C TYR A 54 -1.88 -9.00 -8.59
N LEU A 55 -0.58 -8.74 -8.70
CA LEU A 55 0.43 -9.81 -8.81
C LEU A 55 1.05 -10.13 -7.45
N MET A 56 1.03 -11.39 -7.04
CA MET A 56 1.68 -11.82 -5.80
C MET A 56 2.24 -13.25 -5.91
N PRO A 57 3.15 -13.65 -4.99
CA PRO A 57 3.61 -15.04 -4.93
C PRO A 57 2.45 -16.01 -4.69
N ASP A 58 2.46 -17.16 -5.36
CA ASP A 58 1.49 -18.26 -5.14
C ASP A 58 1.86 -19.07 -3.87
N ASP A 59 2.13 -18.39 -2.76
CA ASP A 59 2.47 -18.96 -1.43
C ASP A 59 1.30 -18.83 -0.46
N LEU A 60 0.14 -19.31 -0.90
CA LEU A 60 -1.14 -19.20 -0.20
C LEU A 60 -1.48 -20.41 0.68
N GLU A 61 -0.73 -21.51 0.56
CA GLU A 61 -0.95 -22.69 1.39
C GLU A 61 -0.72 -22.38 2.88
N GLY A 62 -1.72 -22.68 3.71
CA GLY A 62 -1.68 -22.42 5.15
C GLY A 62 -1.91 -20.96 5.56
N ILE A 63 -2.32 -20.08 4.64
CA ILE A 63 -2.88 -18.77 5.01
C ILE A 63 -4.19 -19.00 5.78
N ALA A 64 -4.28 -18.41 6.97
CA ALA A 64 -5.40 -18.59 7.88
C ALA A 64 -6.64 -17.76 7.47
N ALA A 65 -6.41 -16.55 6.94
CA ALA A 65 -7.45 -15.65 6.45
C ALA A 65 -6.82 -14.54 5.60
N CYS A 66 -7.65 -13.92 4.77
CA CYS A 66 -7.37 -12.66 4.09
C CYS A 66 -8.08 -11.51 4.79
N ILE A 67 -7.39 -10.40 5.01
CA ILE A 67 -7.98 -9.14 5.43
C ILE A 67 -7.94 -8.20 4.22
N SER A 68 -9.09 -7.65 3.85
CA SER A 68 -9.29 -6.91 2.60
C SER A 68 -10.17 -5.66 2.83
N PRO A 69 -9.65 -4.60 3.48
CA PRO A 69 -10.38 -3.35 3.65
C PRO A 69 -10.44 -2.51 2.38
N GLY A 70 -11.53 -1.73 2.27
CA GLY A 70 -11.81 -0.81 1.16
C GLY A 70 -12.49 -1.46 -0.04
N VAL A 71 -13.45 -2.33 0.25
CA VAL A 71 -14.27 -2.98 -0.77
C VAL A 71 -15.28 -1.98 -1.33
N SER A 72 -15.09 -1.60 -2.58
CA SER A 72 -15.98 -0.72 -3.35
C SER A 72 -16.94 -1.54 -4.24
N CYS A 73 -17.02 -1.23 -5.53
CA CYS A 73 -17.87 -1.90 -6.51
C CYS A 73 -17.24 -3.12 -7.20
N GLU A 74 -15.97 -3.42 -6.91
CA GLU A 74 -15.23 -4.60 -7.39
C GLU A 74 -14.72 -5.43 -6.20
N CYS A 75 -14.72 -6.75 -6.34
CA CYS A 75 -14.19 -7.68 -5.33
C CYS A 75 -13.65 -8.98 -5.96
N GLY A 76 -13.23 -8.93 -7.23
CA GLY A 76 -12.77 -10.12 -7.96
C GLY A 76 -11.52 -10.76 -7.35
N PHE A 77 -10.60 -9.96 -6.78
CA PHE A 77 -9.50 -10.50 -5.98
C PHE A 77 -10.02 -11.31 -4.78
N ASP A 78 -10.96 -10.73 -4.03
CA ASP A 78 -11.54 -11.37 -2.84
C ASP A 78 -12.25 -12.67 -3.18
N GLU A 79 -13.01 -12.67 -4.27
CA GLU A 79 -13.72 -13.85 -4.77
C GLU A 79 -12.73 -14.97 -5.11
N GLU A 80 -11.66 -14.69 -5.85
CA GLU A 80 -10.64 -15.69 -6.18
C GLU A 80 -9.94 -16.24 -4.93
N ILE A 81 -9.67 -15.40 -3.92
CA ILE A 81 -9.10 -15.86 -2.64
C ILE A 81 -10.09 -16.73 -1.87
N ALA A 82 -11.37 -16.37 -1.90
CA ALA A 82 -12.39 -17.12 -1.20
C ALA A 82 -12.69 -18.48 -1.87
N ASP A 83 -12.60 -18.56 -3.20
CA ASP A 83 -12.69 -19.80 -3.98
C ASP A 83 -11.55 -20.79 -3.64
N LEU A 84 -10.39 -20.29 -3.22
CA LEU A 84 -9.29 -21.11 -2.68
C LEU A 84 -9.57 -21.65 -1.26
N GLY A 85 -10.74 -21.31 -0.69
CA GLY A 85 -11.16 -21.78 0.62
C GLY A 85 -10.69 -20.92 1.79
N ILE A 86 -10.16 -19.72 1.53
CA ILE A 86 -9.67 -18.79 2.54
C ILE A 86 -10.81 -17.84 2.97
N ASP A 87 -10.99 -17.63 4.28
CA ASP A 87 -11.95 -16.64 4.77
C ASP A 87 -11.45 -15.21 4.51
N VAL A 88 -12.32 -14.36 3.97
CA VAL A 88 -11.99 -12.96 3.62
C VAL A 88 -12.77 -12.01 4.53
N LEU A 89 -12.04 -11.26 5.34
CA LEU A 89 -12.58 -10.24 6.22
C LEU A 89 -12.51 -8.89 5.52
N MET A 90 -13.68 -8.31 5.25
CA MET A 90 -13.84 -7.09 4.47
C MET A 90 -14.30 -5.95 5.37
N ALA A 91 -13.74 -4.76 5.20
CA ALA A 91 -14.16 -3.59 5.98
C ALA A 91 -14.27 -2.33 5.11
N ASP A 92 -15.50 -1.85 4.95
CA ASP A 92 -15.78 -0.57 4.28
C ASP A 92 -17.12 0.01 4.77
N ALA A 93 -17.14 1.28 5.19
CA ALA A 93 -18.38 1.93 5.61
C ALA A 93 -19.13 2.65 4.48
N SER A 94 -18.47 2.89 3.35
CA SER A 94 -19.01 3.59 2.19
C SER A 94 -20.06 2.75 1.45
N VAL A 95 -19.92 1.42 1.47
CA VAL A 95 -20.87 0.47 0.89
C VAL A 95 -21.74 -0.21 1.95
N THR A 96 -22.82 -0.85 1.50
CA THR A 96 -23.69 -1.65 2.39
C THR A 96 -23.21 -3.09 2.55
N GLY A 97 -22.38 -3.56 1.63
CA GLY A 97 -21.80 -4.89 1.55
C GLY A 97 -20.99 -5.03 0.26
N PRO A 98 -20.25 -6.14 0.09
CA PRO A 98 -19.51 -6.41 -1.13
C PRO A 98 -20.47 -6.55 -2.34
N PRO A 99 -20.01 -6.25 -3.56
CA PRO A 99 -20.83 -6.32 -4.77
C PRO A 99 -21.21 -7.76 -5.15
N LYS A 100 -20.49 -8.75 -4.62
CA LYS A 100 -20.81 -10.17 -4.72
C LYS A 100 -20.95 -10.81 -3.34
N GLN A 101 -21.71 -11.89 -3.26
CA GLN A 101 -21.88 -12.68 -2.04
C GLN A 101 -21.05 -13.95 -2.15
N HIS A 102 -20.33 -14.29 -1.08
CA HIS A 102 -19.61 -15.55 -0.98
C HIS A 102 -19.70 -16.06 0.47
N PRO A 103 -19.88 -17.37 0.71
CA PRO A 103 -20.05 -17.91 2.08
C PRO A 103 -18.84 -17.69 3.00
N ARG A 104 -17.68 -17.36 2.43
CA ARG A 104 -16.44 -17.03 3.16
C ARG A 104 -16.15 -15.53 3.27
N PHE A 105 -17.08 -14.67 2.85
CA PHE A 105 -16.98 -13.24 3.06
C PHE A 105 -17.54 -12.85 4.42
N HIS A 106 -16.75 -12.10 5.18
CA HIS A 106 -17.08 -11.59 6.50
C HIS A 106 -17.00 -10.06 6.47
N PHE A 107 -18.12 -9.41 6.15
CA PHE A 107 -18.16 -7.96 5.93
C PHE A 107 -18.47 -7.16 7.20
N PHE A 108 -17.66 -6.13 7.44
CA PHE A 108 -17.83 -5.15 8.51
C PHE A 108 -18.08 -3.77 7.90
N ARG A 109 -19.25 -3.19 8.17
CA ARG A 109 -19.57 -1.83 7.69
C ARG A 109 -18.89 -0.76 8.55
N LYS A 110 -17.57 -0.69 8.49
CA LYS A 110 -16.70 0.23 9.20
C LYS A 110 -15.51 0.59 8.32
N PHE A 111 -15.04 1.83 8.40
CA PHE A 111 -13.73 2.18 7.86
C PHE A 111 -12.62 1.51 8.66
N VAL A 112 -11.43 1.39 8.06
CA VAL A 112 -10.22 1.05 8.78
C VAL A 112 -9.43 2.31 9.08
N ASP A 113 -9.05 2.51 10.34
CA ASP A 113 -8.26 3.67 10.76
C ASP A 113 -7.29 3.32 11.90
N ILE A 114 -6.46 4.28 12.30
CA ILE A 114 -5.46 4.13 13.38
C ILE A 114 -6.10 3.96 14.77
N THR A 115 -7.35 4.42 14.94
CA THR A 115 -8.12 4.25 16.18
C THR A 115 -9.53 3.74 15.90
N ALA A 116 -10.02 2.90 16.81
CA ALA A 116 -11.41 2.44 16.76
C ALA A 116 -12.37 3.57 17.14
N THR A 117 -13.46 3.68 16.40
CA THR A 117 -14.57 4.61 16.66
C THR A 117 -15.90 3.88 16.42
N PRO A 118 -17.07 4.52 16.61
CA PRO A 118 -18.32 3.91 16.17
C PRO A 118 -18.32 3.50 14.69
N ASN A 119 -17.66 4.29 13.82
CA ASN A 119 -17.65 4.10 12.37
C ASN A 119 -16.33 3.53 11.82
N ALA A 120 -15.33 3.29 12.67
CA ALA A 120 -14.04 2.78 12.27
C ALA A 120 -13.55 1.65 13.18
N MET A 121 -12.70 0.79 12.65
CA MET A 121 -11.99 -0.24 13.39
C MET A 121 -10.52 -0.26 13.01
N THR A 122 -9.67 -0.82 13.86
CA THR A 122 -8.24 -0.94 13.58
C THR A 122 -7.94 -2.25 12.83
N MET A 123 -6.77 -2.33 12.20
CA MET A 123 -6.28 -3.60 11.66
C MET A 123 -6.12 -4.68 12.74
N ALA A 124 -5.83 -4.29 13.99
CA ALA A 124 -5.78 -5.23 15.10
C ALA A 124 -7.16 -5.81 15.43
N ASP A 125 -8.22 -5.00 15.34
CA ASP A 125 -9.61 -5.48 15.53
C ASP A 125 -10.04 -6.47 14.45
N LEU A 126 -9.61 -6.28 13.20
CA LEU A 126 -9.82 -7.24 12.11
C LEU A 126 -9.02 -8.51 12.34
N ALA A 127 -7.73 -8.39 12.64
CA ALA A 127 -6.85 -9.53 12.86
C ALA A 127 -7.23 -10.38 14.09
N ALA A 128 -7.87 -9.78 15.10
CA ALA A 128 -8.42 -10.51 16.25
C ALA A 128 -9.63 -11.40 15.91
N LYS A 129 -10.24 -11.21 14.73
CA LYS A 129 -11.35 -12.04 14.22
C LYS A 129 -10.89 -13.15 13.29
N THR A 130 -9.60 -13.23 13.02
CA THR A 130 -8.99 -14.30 12.21
C THR A 130 -8.47 -15.41 13.12
N PRO A 131 -8.36 -16.67 12.64
CA PRO A 131 -7.59 -17.68 13.33
C PRO A 131 -6.13 -17.24 13.53
N ALA A 132 -5.45 -17.86 14.49
CA ALA A 132 -4.00 -17.71 14.60
C ALA A 132 -3.31 -18.26 13.34
N GLY A 133 -2.19 -17.65 12.95
CA GLY A 133 -1.42 -18.03 11.77
C GLY A 133 -1.13 -16.86 10.85
N ASP A 134 -0.61 -17.23 9.68
CA ASP A 134 -0.21 -16.31 8.62
C ASP A 134 -1.45 -15.74 7.92
N LEU A 135 -1.41 -14.45 7.62
CA LEU A 135 -2.48 -13.70 6.98
C LEU A 135 -2.06 -13.23 5.59
N LEU A 136 -3.06 -13.00 4.74
CA LEU A 136 -2.96 -12.22 3.52
C LEU A 136 -3.59 -10.84 3.75
N LEU A 137 -2.96 -9.79 3.22
CA LEU A 137 -3.54 -8.45 3.16
C LEU A 137 -3.73 -8.05 1.70
N GLN A 138 -4.93 -7.62 1.35
CA GLN A 138 -5.17 -6.68 0.26
C GLN A 138 -5.61 -5.37 0.90
N MET A 139 -5.05 -4.23 0.50
CA MET A 139 -5.39 -2.94 1.09
C MET A 139 -5.43 -1.88 0.02
N ASP A 140 -6.60 -1.30 -0.16
CA ASP A 140 -6.86 -0.15 -1.00
C ASP A 140 -7.88 0.68 -0.22
N ILE A 141 -7.46 1.75 0.45
CA ILE A 141 -8.31 2.49 1.40
C ILE A 141 -8.20 4.01 1.19
N GLU A 142 -8.02 4.42 -0.07
CA GLU A 142 -8.20 5.80 -0.53
C GLU A 142 -7.41 6.83 0.30
N GLY A 143 -6.11 6.57 0.53
CA GLY A 143 -5.20 7.46 1.25
C GLY A 143 -5.07 7.18 2.75
N ALA A 144 -5.85 6.24 3.29
CA ALA A 144 -5.74 5.83 4.68
C ALA A 144 -4.58 4.87 4.98
N GLU A 145 -3.90 4.37 3.95
CA GLU A 145 -2.86 3.34 4.05
C GLU A 145 -1.77 3.78 5.03
N TYR A 146 -1.20 4.97 4.85
CA TYR A 146 -0.07 5.44 5.66
C TYR A 146 -0.39 5.50 7.16
N ARG A 147 -1.55 6.05 7.53
CA ARG A 147 -1.93 6.19 8.95
C ARG A 147 -2.30 4.84 9.57
N VAL A 148 -2.96 3.97 8.82
CA VAL A 148 -3.31 2.62 9.28
C VAL A 148 -2.05 1.78 9.50
N LEU A 149 -1.13 1.77 8.53
CA LEU A 149 0.13 1.02 8.60
C LEU A 149 1.07 1.58 9.70
N ALA A 150 1.05 2.90 9.92
CA ALA A 150 1.75 3.52 11.05
C ALA A 150 1.26 2.96 12.39
N GLY A 151 -0.05 2.72 12.53
CA GLY A 151 -0.70 2.21 13.74
C GLY A 151 -0.52 0.72 14.05
N MET A 152 -0.19 -0.11 13.04
CA MET A 152 -0.04 -1.57 13.24
C MET A 152 1.18 -1.90 14.11
N SER A 153 1.15 -2.95 14.94
CA SER A 153 2.37 -3.39 15.63
C SER A 153 3.29 -4.17 14.69
N ASP A 154 4.59 -4.25 15.02
CA ASP A 154 5.53 -5.12 14.28
C ASP A 154 5.10 -6.60 14.37
N ASP A 155 4.49 -7.02 15.49
CA ASP A 155 3.91 -8.37 15.64
C ASP A 155 2.77 -8.61 14.66
N LEU A 156 1.87 -7.62 14.50
CA LEU A 156 0.76 -7.72 13.54
C LEU A 156 1.27 -7.69 12.10
N LEU A 157 2.22 -6.82 11.77
CA LEU A 157 2.83 -6.78 10.44
C LEU A 157 3.46 -8.13 10.08
N GLN A 158 4.17 -8.77 11.01
CA GLN A 158 4.78 -10.08 10.78
C GLN A 158 3.77 -11.21 10.61
N ARG A 159 2.52 -11.05 11.06
CA ARG A 159 1.46 -12.04 10.74
C ARG A 159 1.13 -12.06 9.26
N PHE A 160 1.29 -10.95 8.54
CA PHE A 160 1.03 -10.94 7.10
C PHE A 160 2.19 -11.61 6.38
N ARG A 161 1.93 -12.74 5.73
CA ARG A 161 2.93 -13.40 4.89
C ARG A 161 3.10 -12.64 3.58
N ILE A 162 1.98 -12.21 3.02
CA ILE A 162 1.88 -11.43 1.78
C ILE A 162 1.00 -10.21 2.08
N MET A 163 1.43 -9.05 1.61
CA MET A 163 0.60 -7.85 1.58
C MET A 163 0.61 -7.26 0.19
N VAL A 164 -0.57 -7.02 -0.37
CA VAL A 164 -0.77 -6.21 -1.56
C VAL A 164 -1.42 -4.91 -1.11
N ILE A 165 -0.79 -3.79 -1.42
CA ILE A 165 -1.22 -2.47 -0.92
C ILE A 165 -1.18 -1.48 -2.08
N GLU A 166 -2.31 -0.84 -2.39
CA GLU A 166 -2.35 0.32 -3.27
C GLU A 166 -2.09 1.59 -2.48
N PHE A 167 -0.93 2.21 -2.70
CA PHE A 167 -0.58 3.46 -2.05
C PHE A 167 -1.07 4.65 -2.87
N HIS A 168 -2.12 5.29 -2.36
CA HIS A 168 -2.64 6.57 -2.81
C HIS A 168 -1.70 7.72 -2.45
N ASP A 169 -1.71 8.80 -3.22
CA ASP A 169 -0.95 10.03 -2.94
C ASP A 169 0.58 9.80 -2.76
N LEU A 170 1.16 8.82 -3.46
CA LEU A 170 2.56 8.45 -3.33
C LEU A 170 3.51 9.57 -3.78
N ASP A 171 3.10 10.43 -4.71
CA ASP A 171 3.86 11.61 -5.15
C ASP A 171 4.02 12.66 -4.05
N GLN A 172 3.18 12.62 -3.00
CA GLN A 172 3.32 13.47 -1.82
C GLN A 172 4.63 13.24 -1.08
N MET A 173 5.40 12.19 -1.39
CA MET A 173 6.77 12.04 -0.90
C MET A 173 7.69 13.23 -1.28
N PHE A 174 7.33 14.01 -2.30
CA PHE A 174 8.02 15.26 -2.61
C PHE A 174 7.70 16.41 -1.66
N GLN A 175 6.67 16.30 -0.82
CA GLN A 175 6.32 17.25 0.22
C GLN A 175 6.94 16.82 1.56
N ARG A 176 7.66 17.71 2.25
CA ARG A 176 8.42 17.34 3.45
C ARG A 176 7.56 16.78 4.57
N PHE A 177 6.37 17.36 4.78
CA PHE A 177 5.46 16.92 5.85
C PHE A 177 4.96 15.50 5.61
N ALA A 178 4.47 15.20 4.41
CA ALA A 178 4.01 13.86 4.05
C ALA A 178 5.17 12.86 4.06
N PHE A 179 6.34 13.25 3.53
CA PHE A 179 7.54 12.40 3.55
C PHE A 179 7.95 11.94 4.95
N ASP A 180 7.80 12.81 5.96
CA ASP A 180 8.13 12.48 7.36
C ASP A 180 7.19 11.43 7.97
N ILE A 181 6.03 11.20 7.34
CA ILE A 181 5.08 10.14 7.71
C ILE A 181 5.32 8.89 6.85
N MET A 182 5.45 9.06 5.53
CA MET A 182 5.58 7.97 4.57
C MET A 182 6.87 7.19 4.75
N LYS A 183 8.01 7.87 4.94
CA LYS A 183 9.32 7.20 5.06
C LYS A 183 9.34 6.19 6.22
N PRO A 184 8.96 6.55 7.47
CA PRO A 184 8.88 5.58 8.56
C PRO A 184 7.94 4.40 8.30
N VAL A 185 6.82 4.60 7.59
CA VAL A 185 5.88 3.52 7.22
C VAL A 185 6.58 2.51 6.32
N PHE A 186 7.22 2.95 5.24
CA PHE A 186 7.96 2.06 4.35
C PHE A 186 9.17 1.40 5.04
N GLU A 187 9.90 2.13 5.88
CA GLU A 187 10.99 1.56 6.69
C GLU A 187 10.48 0.46 7.60
N LYS A 188 9.31 0.63 8.21
CA LYS A 188 8.68 -0.39 9.06
C LYS A 188 8.26 -1.63 8.27
N LEU A 189 7.62 -1.46 7.12
CA LEU A 189 7.22 -2.58 6.24
C LEU A 189 8.45 -3.38 5.77
N THR A 190 9.47 -2.67 5.30
CA THR A 190 10.69 -3.26 4.74
C THR A 190 11.62 -3.88 5.78
N ARG A 191 11.36 -3.73 7.09
CA ARG A 191 12.07 -4.50 8.14
C ARG A 191 11.83 -6.00 7.99
N HIS A 192 10.58 -6.40 7.82
CA HIS A 192 10.15 -7.80 7.82
C HIS A 192 9.72 -8.31 6.45
N HIS A 193 9.59 -7.43 5.46
CA HIS A 193 9.16 -7.80 4.11
C HIS A 193 10.12 -7.31 3.03
N HIS A 194 10.16 -8.04 1.92
CA HIS A 194 10.71 -7.57 0.66
C HIS A 194 9.59 -7.00 -0.19
N VAL A 195 9.84 -5.90 -0.92
CA VAL A 195 9.00 -5.53 -2.06
C VAL A 195 9.36 -6.48 -3.20
N VAL A 196 8.41 -7.29 -3.64
CA VAL A 196 8.60 -8.27 -4.72
C VAL A 196 7.93 -7.86 -6.03
N HIS A 197 7.02 -6.89 -5.98
CA HIS A 197 6.35 -6.32 -7.16
C HIS A 197 5.96 -4.87 -6.89
N ALA A 198 5.97 -4.03 -7.94
CA ALA A 198 5.30 -2.73 -7.93
C ALA A 198 4.72 -2.41 -9.31
N HIS A 199 3.48 -1.93 -9.35
CA HIS A 199 2.76 -1.63 -10.58
C HIS A 199 2.11 -0.24 -10.49
N PRO A 200 2.43 0.68 -11.42
CA PRO A 200 1.77 1.98 -11.47
C PRO A 200 0.31 1.87 -11.88
N ASN A 201 -0.59 2.48 -11.11
CA ASN A 201 -1.97 2.66 -11.55
C ASN A 201 -2.03 3.80 -12.58
N ASN A 202 -2.68 3.57 -13.71
CA ASN A 202 -2.79 4.54 -14.81
C ASN A 202 -3.95 5.55 -14.63
N CYS A 203 -4.50 5.67 -13.42
CA CYS A 203 -5.48 6.68 -13.03
C CYS A 203 -4.92 8.12 -12.98
N ALA A 204 -3.60 8.31 -12.99
CA ALA A 204 -2.98 9.63 -13.01
C ALA A 204 -1.61 9.62 -13.72
N ALA A 205 -1.20 10.78 -14.24
CA ALA A 205 0.14 10.93 -14.81
C ALA A 205 1.21 11.01 -13.71
N PRO A 206 2.40 10.41 -13.90
CA PRO A 206 3.50 10.55 -12.95
C PRO A 206 3.92 12.01 -12.70
N VAL A 207 4.21 12.33 -11.44
CA VAL A 207 4.75 13.62 -11.02
C VAL A 207 6.27 13.56 -11.09
N ASN A 208 6.86 14.54 -11.76
CA ASN A 208 8.31 14.59 -11.98
C ASN A 208 8.97 15.64 -11.10
N ARG A 209 10.09 15.27 -10.48
CA ARG A 209 10.92 16.19 -9.71
C ARG A 209 12.39 15.78 -9.77
N SER A 210 13.23 16.68 -10.27
CA SER A 210 14.64 16.36 -10.55
C SER A 210 14.74 15.12 -11.47
N SER A 211 15.49 14.10 -11.10
CA SER A 211 15.61 12.83 -11.85
C SER A 211 14.56 11.78 -11.44
N LEU A 212 13.61 12.14 -10.58
CA LEU A 212 12.60 11.23 -10.04
C LEU A 212 11.26 11.43 -10.76
N SER A 213 10.58 10.31 -11.00
CA SER A 213 9.23 10.26 -11.56
C SER A 213 8.41 9.31 -10.70
N VAL A 214 7.37 9.82 -10.05
CA VAL A 214 6.56 9.08 -9.08
C VAL A 214 5.11 9.08 -9.56
N PRO A 215 4.56 7.91 -9.94
CA PRO A 215 3.13 7.76 -10.14
C PRO A 215 2.39 8.09 -8.83
N PRO A 216 1.31 8.90 -8.86
CA PRO A 216 0.53 9.23 -7.66
C PRO A 216 -0.08 8.01 -6.97
N VAL A 217 -0.38 6.96 -7.73
CA VAL A 217 -0.96 5.72 -7.20
C VAL A 217 -0.14 4.54 -7.73
N MET A 218 0.26 3.66 -6.81
CA MET A 218 1.02 2.46 -7.14
C MET A 218 0.62 1.29 -6.23
N GLU A 219 0.45 0.13 -6.84
CA GLU A 219 0.23 -1.14 -6.18
C GLU A 219 1.58 -1.75 -5.83
N PHE A 220 1.80 -2.12 -4.56
CA PHE A 220 3.00 -2.79 -4.09
C PHE A 220 2.67 -4.16 -3.52
N THR A 221 3.55 -5.12 -3.78
CA THR A 221 3.47 -6.43 -3.13
C THR A 221 4.67 -6.64 -2.22
N PHE A 222 4.37 -6.88 -0.95
CA PHE A 222 5.31 -7.19 0.10
C PHE A 222 5.22 -8.68 0.42
N TYR A 223 6.38 -9.31 0.54
CA TYR A 223 6.49 -10.72 0.89
C TYR A 223 7.43 -10.91 2.07
N ARG A 224 7.01 -11.67 3.08
CA ARG A 224 7.71 -11.80 4.35
C ARG A 224 9.08 -12.46 4.14
N LYS A 225 10.12 -11.86 4.72
CA LYS A 225 11.52 -12.23 4.42
C LYS A 225 11.87 -13.67 4.79
N ASP A 226 11.26 -14.21 5.84
CA ASP A 226 11.45 -15.60 6.29
C ASP A 226 10.94 -16.64 5.28
N ARG A 227 10.10 -16.24 4.32
CA ARG A 227 9.58 -17.12 3.26
C ARG A 227 10.48 -17.19 2.02
N VAL A 228 11.42 -16.27 1.89
CA VAL A 228 12.32 -16.24 0.73
C VAL A 228 13.49 -17.19 0.96
N GLN A 229 13.63 -18.17 0.08
CA GLN A 229 14.79 -19.06 0.06
C GLN A 229 15.80 -18.57 -0.98
N GLY A 230 17.04 -18.34 -0.55
CA GLY A 230 18.11 -17.88 -1.42
C GLY A 230 18.08 -16.37 -1.71
N PRO A 231 19.00 -15.89 -2.56
CA PRO A 231 19.18 -14.47 -2.76
C PRO A 231 18.18 -13.90 -3.79
N LEU A 232 17.63 -12.71 -3.52
CA LEU A 232 16.82 -11.94 -4.47
C LEU A 232 17.75 -11.17 -5.40
N GLU A 233 18.32 -11.84 -6.40
CA GLU A 233 19.44 -11.27 -7.17
C GLU A 233 19.04 -10.55 -8.46
N GLN A 234 17.77 -10.59 -8.87
CA GLN A 234 17.39 -10.04 -10.17
C GLN A 234 16.41 -8.86 -10.05
N PRO A 235 16.73 -7.71 -10.68
CA PRO A 235 15.73 -6.70 -10.98
C PRO A 235 14.63 -7.36 -11.82
N MET A 236 13.37 -7.11 -11.46
CA MET A 236 12.26 -7.61 -12.25
C MET A 236 12.24 -6.94 -13.63
N SER A 237 11.89 -7.70 -14.67
CA SER A 237 11.62 -7.12 -15.98
C SER A 237 10.26 -6.42 -15.97
N TYR A 238 10.24 -5.14 -16.33
CA TYR A 238 9.02 -4.31 -16.38
C TYR A 238 8.71 -3.86 -17.82
N PRO A 239 7.43 -3.87 -18.24
CA PRO A 239 6.28 -4.38 -17.50
C PRO A 239 6.35 -5.90 -17.30
N HIS A 240 5.83 -6.40 -16.18
CA HIS A 240 5.73 -7.83 -15.96
C HIS A 240 4.72 -8.42 -16.95
N ALA A 241 4.94 -9.65 -17.43
CA ALA A 241 4.09 -10.26 -18.47
C ALA A 241 2.62 -10.46 -18.04
N LEU A 242 2.36 -10.45 -16.73
CA LEU A 242 1.02 -10.55 -16.14
C LEU A 242 0.44 -9.20 -15.70
N ASP A 243 1.14 -8.08 -15.91
CA ASP A 243 0.59 -6.75 -15.66
C ASP A 243 -0.60 -6.46 -16.57
N ALA A 244 -1.56 -5.71 -16.03
CA ALA A 244 -2.75 -5.26 -16.74
C ALA A 244 -3.08 -3.85 -16.26
N SER A 245 -3.44 -2.96 -17.18
CA SER A 245 -3.81 -1.58 -16.85
C SER A 245 -5.07 -1.53 -15.98
N CYS A 246 -5.05 -0.71 -14.93
CA CYS A 246 -6.17 -0.57 -14.00
C CYS A 246 -7.38 0.12 -14.69
N VAL A 247 -7.12 1.21 -15.42
CA VAL A 247 -8.12 1.99 -16.18
C VAL A 247 -8.03 1.69 -17.67
N GLN A 248 -9.03 1.01 -18.23
CA GLN A 248 -9.03 0.54 -19.62
C GLN A 248 -8.97 1.67 -20.66
N ASP A 249 -9.67 2.78 -20.40
CA ASP A 249 -9.76 3.91 -21.34
C ASP A 249 -8.59 4.90 -21.24
N ARG A 250 -7.52 4.53 -20.53
CA ARG A 250 -6.32 5.36 -20.36
C ARG A 250 -5.06 4.63 -20.82
N PRO A 251 -4.07 5.35 -21.37
CA PRO A 251 -2.79 4.75 -21.73
C PRO A 251 -2.14 4.06 -20.51
N PRO A 252 -1.44 2.93 -20.69
CA PRO A 252 -0.67 2.32 -19.62
C PRO A 252 0.46 3.23 -19.14
N VAL A 253 0.78 3.17 -17.84
CA VAL A 253 1.92 3.87 -17.24
C VAL A 253 3.01 2.83 -16.98
N ALA A 254 4.15 2.95 -17.68
CA ALA A 254 5.31 2.10 -17.40
C ALA A 254 5.95 2.47 -16.06
N LEU A 255 6.48 1.48 -15.34
CA LEU A 255 7.23 1.72 -14.11
C LEU A 255 8.46 2.61 -14.39
N PRO A 256 8.56 3.81 -13.80
CA PRO A 256 9.62 4.75 -14.16
C PRO A 256 11.02 4.24 -13.83
N ALA A 257 12.03 4.73 -14.55
CA ALA A 257 13.42 4.26 -14.42
C ALA A 257 13.99 4.34 -13.00
N CYS A 258 13.58 5.33 -12.19
CA CYS A 258 14.04 5.44 -10.80
C CYS A 258 13.56 4.32 -9.88
N TRP A 259 12.59 3.50 -10.30
CA TRP A 259 12.05 2.36 -9.56
C TRP A 259 12.58 0.99 -10.03
N ARG A 260 13.41 1.00 -11.07
CA ARG A 260 14.01 -0.20 -11.69
C ARG A 260 15.45 -0.43 -11.24
#